data_AF-A0A081XWS1-F1
#
_entry.id   AF-A0A081XWS1-F1
#
_cell.length_a   1.000
_cell.length_b   1.000
_cell.length_c   1.000
_cell.angle_alpha   90.00
_cell.angle_beta   90.00
_cell.angle_gamma   90.00
#
_symmetry.space_group_name_H-M   'P 1'
#
loop_
_entity.id
_entity.type
_entity.pdbx_description
1 polymer ?
#
loop_
_entity_poly.entity_id
_entity_poly.type
_entity_poly.pdbx_seq_one_letter_code
_entity_poly.pdbx_strand_id
1 'polypeptide(L)'
;MRAARVRSLLPEYRSRLDDRGSGAGAVIVFALVFLSLTAFVVDGGMSVSKRERAADIAEQAARYAAQDIDREALYDNEGGPAPINYENCDARVKAFAREMGMSGPDIAATHCVAASAEAVEVDVQLTYAPVFTGMFYGGDVVVHGQAVAENEVG
;
A
#
# COMPACT_ATOMS: atom_id res chain seq x y z
N MET A 1 38.47 12.50 -62.89
CA MET A 1 38.97 11.45 -61.97
C MET A 1 38.51 11.58 -60.50
N ARG A 2 37.88 12.67 -60.04
CA ARG A 2 37.44 12.82 -58.61
C ARG A 2 36.10 12.13 -58.26
N ALA A 3 35.20 11.95 -59.22
CA ALA A 3 33.86 11.38 -58.98
C ALA A 3 33.86 9.85 -58.73
N ALA A 4 34.83 9.12 -59.28
CA ALA A 4 34.94 7.67 -59.10
C ALA A 4 35.28 7.28 -57.65
N ARG A 5 36.05 8.12 -56.95
CA ARG A 5 36.50 7.87 -55.58
C ARG A 5 35.41 8.10 -54.53
N VAL A 6 34.43 8.97 -54.82
CA VAL A 6 33.29 9.23 -53.92
C VAL A 6 32.25 8.10 -53.99
N ARG A 7 32.07 7.48 -55.17
CA ARG A 7 31.14 6.36 -55.36
C ARG A 7 31.57 5.07 -54.65
N SER A 8 32.87 4.86 -54.45
CA SER A 8 33.39 3.66 -53.75
C SER A 8 33.39 3.78 -52.23
N LEU A 9 33.35 4.99 -51.67
CA LEU A 9 33.39 5.22 -50.21
C LEU A 9 32.02 5.04 -49.53
N LEU A 10 30.93 5.31 -50.26
CA LEU A 10 29.56 5.17 -49.75
C LEU A 10 29.15 3.74 -49.36
N PRO A 11 29.45 2.68 -50.16
CA PRO A 11 29.11 1.31 -49.77
C PRO A 11 29.93 0.80 -48.58
N GLU A 12 31.20 1.19 -48.45
CA GLU A 12 32.04 0.81 -47.29
C GLU A 12 31.57 1.45 -45.98
N TYR A 13 30.99 2.65 -46.04
CA TYR A 13 30.43 3.30 -44.86
C TYR A 13 29.12 2.65 -44.40
N ARG A 14 28.26 2.24 -45.36
CA ARG A 14 27.02 1.51 -45.07
C ARG A 14 27.27 0.12 -44.47
N SER A 15 28.18 -0.66 -45.05
CA SER A 15 28.49 -2.00 -44.53
C SER A 15 29.06 -1.96 -43.11
N ARG A 16 29.83 -0.93 -42.75
CA ARG A 16 30.35 -0.74 -41.39
C ARG A 16 29.31 -0.27 -40.37
N LEU A 17 28.20 0.32 -40.83
CA LEU A 17 27.09 0.76 -39.97
C LEU A 17 26.02 -0.33 -39.78
N ASP A 18 25.85 -1.22 -40.75
CA ASP A 18 24.86 -2.31 -40.68
C ASP A 18 25.22 -3.34 -39.60
N ASP A 19 26.49 -3.67 -39.41
CA ASP A 19 26.91 -4.70 -38.43
C ASP A 19 26.91 -4.21 -36.97
N ARG A 20 26.98 -2.90 -36.71
CA ARG A 20 26.98 -2.35 -35.33
C ARG A 20 25.58 -2.10 -34.77
N GLY A 21 24.56 -2.04 -35.63
CA GLY A 21 23.17 -1.78 -35.25
C GLY A 21 22.31 -3.03 -35.06
N SER A 22 22.71 -4.18 -35.62
CA SER A 22 21.87 -5.39 -35.63
C SER A 22 21.50 -5.91 -34.23
N GLY A 23 22.37 -5.71 -33.24
CA GLY A 23 22.09 -6.06 -31.84
C GLY A 23 21.33 -4.99 -31.07
N ALA A 24 21.45 -3.71 -31.48
CA ALA A 24 20.90 -2.58 -30.72
C ALA A 24 19.38 -2.62 -30.64
N GLY A 25 18.70 -3.03 -31.73
CA GLY A 25 17.25 -3.22 -31.72
C GLY A 25 16.81 -4.29 -30.72
N ALA A 26 17.50 -5.43 -30.67
CA ALA A 26 17.20 -6.50 -29.72
C ALA A 26 17.44 -6.04 -28.27
N VAL A 27 18.52 -5.30 -28.00
CA VAL A 27 18.82 -4.74 -26.67
C VAL A 27 17.75 -3.76 -26.21
N ILE A 28 17.27 -2.87 -27.09
CA ILE A 28 16.18 -1.94 -26.74
C ILE A 28 14.91 -2.69 -26.36
N VAL A 29 14.51 -3.67 -27.18
CA VAL A 29 13.33 -4.49 -26.87
C VAL A 29 13.50 -5.24 -25.56
N PHE A 30 14.67 -5.85 -25.34
CA PHE A 30 14.96 -6.60 -24.12
C PHE A 30 14.98 -5.69 -22.88
N ALA A 31 15.53 -4.48 -23.01
CA ALA A 31 15.53 -3.47 -21.95
C ALA A 31 14.10 -3.06 -21.59
N LEU A 32 13.22 -2.82 -22.57
CA LEU A 32 11.83 -2.48 -22.30
C LEU A 32 11.07 -3.62 -21.61
N VAL A 33 11.27 -4.87 -22.05
CA VAL A 33 10.66 -6.04 -21.40
C VAL A 33 11.18 -6.19 -19.97
N PHE A 34 12.49 -6.06 -19.75
CA PHE A 34 13.10 -6.19 -18.43
C PHE A 34 12.65 -5.08 -17.46
N LEU A 35 12.59 -3.83 -17.93
CA LEU A 35 12.05 -2.71 -17.16
C LEU A 35 10.58 -2.94 -16.80
N SER A 36 9.78 -3.46 -17.74
CA SER A 36 8.38 -3.79 -17.49
C SER A 36 8.21 -4.90 -16.44
N LEU A 37 9.02 -5.96 -16.53
CA LEU A 37 9.00 -7.05 -15.55
C LEU A 37 9.46 -6.57 -14.17
N THR A 38 10.48 -5.71 -14.12
CA THR A 38 10.97 -5.14 -12.86
C THR A 38 9.91 -4.25 -12.21
N ALA A 39 9.24 -3.39 -12.99
CA ALA A 39 8.12 -2.59 -12.49
C ALA A 39 7.02 -3.48 -11.91
N PHE A 40 6.64 -4.55 -12.63
CA PHE A 40 5.63 -5.50 -12.16
C PHE A 40 6.05 -6.23 -10.88
N VAL A 41 7.31 -6.67 -10.76
CA VAL A 41 7.81 -7.34 -9.55
C VAL A 41 7.86 -6.40 -8.36
N VAL A 42 8.32 -5.16 -8.55
CA VAL A 42 8.40 -4.15 -7.49
C VAL A 42 7.00 -3.78 -6.98
N ASP A 43 6.06 -3.54 -7.88
CA ASP A 43 4.70 -3.19 -7.51
C ASP A 43 3.90 -4.41 -7.00
N GLY A 44 4.17 -5.60 -7.54
CA GLY A 44 3.63 -6.87 -7.06
C GLY A 44 4.07 -7.18 -5.63
N GLY A 45 5.34 -6.96 -5.29
CA GLY A 45 5.86 -7.10 -3.93
C GLY A 45 5.23 -6.13 -2.94
N MET A 46 4.99 -4.88 -3.37
CA MET A 46 4.26 -3.89 -2.56
C MET A 46 2.81 -4.29 -2.27
N SER A 47 2.15 -5.03 -3.16
CA SER A 47 0.75 -5.45 -2.93
C SER A 47 0.61 -6.40 -1.74
N VAL A 48 1.64 -7.20 -1.45
CA VAL A 48 1.66 -8.16 -0.33
C VAL A 48 1.97 -7.45 0.98
N SER A 49 3.07 -6.69 1.03
CA SER A 49 3.50 -6.02 2.28
C SER A 49 2.48 -5.00 2.80
N LYS A 50 1.61 -4.49 1.92
CA LYS A 50 0.63 -3.47 2.28
C LYS A 50 -0.64 -4.04 2.91
N ARG A 51 -1.00 -5.29 2.58
CA ARG A 51 -2.07 -6.00 3.29
C ARG A 51 -1.66 -6.29 4.73
N GLU A 52 -0.41 -6.72 4.93
CA GLU A 52 0.15 -6.95 6.27
C GLU A 52 0.18 -5.65 7.09
N ARG A 53 0.60 -4.54 6.49
CA ARG A 53 0.60 -3.24 7.17
C ARG A 53 -0.82 -2.74 7.51
N ALA A 54 -1.79 -2.95 6.63
CA ALA A 54 -3.18 -2.58 6.90
C ALA A 54 -3.75 -3.42 8.06
N ALA A 55 -3.44 -4.72 8.10
CA ALA A 55 -3.82 -5.59 9.20
C ALA A 55 -3.17 -5.19 10.54
N ASP A 56 -1.88 -4.85 10.56
CA ASP A 56 -1.19 -4.38 11.78
C ASP A 56 -1.76 -3.06 12.30
N ILE A 57 -2.06 -2.11 11.41
CA ILE A 57 -2.71 -0.84 11.81
C ILE A 57 -4.13 -1.10 12.33
N ALA A 58 -4.87 -2.02 11.71
CA ALA A 58 -6.18 -2.43 12.20
C ALA A 58 -6.09 -3.08 13.58
N GLU A 59 -5.10 -3.93 13.84
CA GLU A 59 -4.90 -4.57 15.14
C GLU A 59 -4.57 -3.53 16.21
N GLN A 60 -3.68 -2.58 15.91
CA GLN A 60 -3.37 -1.50 16.84
C GLN A 60 -4.57 -0.58 17.09
N ALA A 61 -5.37 -0.29 16.07
CA ALA A 61 -6.59 0.49 16.20
C ALA A 61 -7.64 -0.25 17.05
N ALA A 62 -7.82 -1.56 16.86
CA ALA A 62 -8.72 -2.39 17.65
C ALA A 62 -8.29 -2.43 19.12
N ARG A 63 -6.99 -2.61 19.39
CA ARG A 63 -6.44 -2.53 20.76
C ARG A 63 -6.65 -1.14 21.40
N TYR A 64 -6.45 -0.07 20.62
CA TYR A 64 -6.64 1.30 21.09
C TYR A 64 -8.11 1.62 21.40
N ALA A 65 -9.04 1.05 20.62
CA ALA A 65 -10.48 1.17 20.86
C ALA A 65 -10.92 0.32 22.06
N ALA A 66 -10.41 -0.92 22.20
CA ALA A 66 -10.71 -1.80 23.33
C ALA A 66 -10.16 -1.28 24.67
N GLN A 67 -9.08 -0.49 24.66
CA GLN A 67 -8.54 0.18 25.85
C GLN A 67 -9.41 1.33 26.36
N ASP A 68 -10.41 1.78 25.60
CA ASP A 68 -11.38 2.77 26.07
C ASP A 68 -12.41 2.07 26.99
N ILE A 69 -11.99 1.85 28.22
CA ILE A 69 -12.77 1.17 29.26
C ILE A 69 -13.62 2.18 30.02
N ASP A 70 -14.86 1.82 30.33
CA ASP A 70 -15.72 2.59 31.22
C ASP A 70 -15.08 2.69 32.62
N ARG A 71 -14.49 3.86 32.91
CA ARG A 71 -13.82 4.13 34.18
C ARG A 71 -14.82 4.22 35.34
N GLU A 72 -16.05 4.65 35.08
CA GLU A 72 -17.08 4.79 36.11
C GLU A 72 -17.54 3.40 36.58
N ALA A 73 -17.71 2.45 35.66
CA ALA A 73 -17.98 1.05 36.00
C ALA A 73 -16.82 0.36 36.74
N LEU A 74 -15.57 0.72 36.44
CA LEU A 74 -14.35 0.25 37.13
C LEU A 74 -14.22 0.77 38.57
N TYR A 75 -14.64 2.00 38.84
CA TYR A 75 -14.61 2.56 40.20
C TYR A 75 -15.76 2.04 41.08
N ASP A 76 -16.91 1.73 40.48
CA ASP A 76 -18.06 1.16 41.20
C ASP A 76 -17.93 -0.36 41.44
N ASN A 77 -17.10 -1.08 40.66
CA ASN A 77 -16.83 -2.51 40.84
C ASN A 77 -15.34 -2.76 41.12
N GLU A 78 -14.92 -2.67 42.38
CA GLU A 78 -13.60 -3.15 42.82
C GLU A 78 -13.45 -4.66 42.51
N GLY A 79 -12.84 -4.98 41.35
CA GLY A 79 -12.60 -6.35 40.89
C GLY A 79 -13.69 -6.95 39.99
N GLY A 80 -14.58 -6.14 39.43
CA GLY A 80 -15.52 -6.58 38.39
C GLY A 80 -14.95 -6.46 36.97
N PRO A 81 -15.59 -7.09 35.97
CA PRO A 81 -15.18 -6.97 34.57
C PRO A 81 -15.20 -5.50 34.15
N ALA A 82 -14.25 -5.12 33.28
CA ALA A 82 -14.04 -3.73 32.88
C ALA A 82 -14.63 -3.52 31.46
N PRO A 83 -15.93 -3.18 31.33
CA PRO A 83 -16.60 -3.16 30.04
C PRO A 83 -16.04 -2.07 29.11
N ILE A 84 -15.89 -2.43 27.83
CA ILE A 84 -15.45 -1.52 26.78
C ILE A 84 -16.55 -0.50 26.51
N ASN A 85 -16.20 0.78 26.38
CA ASN A 85 -17.11 1.83 25.92
C ASN A 85 -17.26 1.77 24.39
N TYR A 86 -18.03 0.79 23.93
CA TYR A 86 -18.20 0.47 22.51
C TYR A 86 -18.99 1.54 21.72
N GLU A 87 -19.79 2.38 22.39
CA GLU A 87 -20.65 3.37 21.76
C GLU A 87 -19.87 4.46 21.01
N ASN A 88 -18.62 4.72 21.40
CA ASN A 88 -17.76 5.73 20.80
C ASN A 88 -16.63 5.16 19.92
N CYS A 89 -16.70 3.86 19.61
CA CYS A 89 -15.66 3.13 18.88
C CYS A 89 -15.22 3.84 17.60
N ASP A 90 -16.19 4.28 16.79
CA ASP A 90 -15.94 4.89 15.48
C ASP A 90 -15.14 6.20 15.58
N ALA A 91 -15.47 7.04 16.57
CA ALA A 91 -14.77 8.29 16.81
C ALA A 91 -13.35 8.07 17.33
N ARG A 92 -13.15 7.02 18.14
CA ARG A 92 -11.85 6.61 18.71
C ARG A 92 -10.92 6.09 17.62
N VAL A 93 -11.39 5.19 16.76
CA VAL A 93 -10.62 4.70 15.62
C VAL A 93 -10.26 5.85 14.67
N LYS A 94 -11.19 6.77 14.39
CA LYS A 94 -10.89 7.98 13.59
C LYS A 94 -9.89 8.92 14.27
N ALA A 95 -9.86 8.97 15.60
CA ALA A 95 -8.86 9.73 16.34
C ALA A 95 -7.47 9.09 16.23
N PHE A 96 -7.39 7.76 16.35
CA PHE A 96 -6.16 7.00 16.11
C PHE A 96 -5.64 7.19 14.67
N ALA A 97 -6.52 7.10 13.67
CA ALA A 97 -6.15 7.33 12.27
C ALA A 97 -5.59 8.75 12.01
N ARG A 98 -6.11 9.76 12.72
CA ARG A 98 -5.57 11.14 12.69
C ARG A 98 -4.20 11.22 13.33
N GLU A 99 -3.99 10.57 14.48
CA GLU A 99 -2.70 10.54 15.18
C GLU A 99 -1.61 9.84 14.36
N MET A 100 -1.98 8.79 13.63
CA MET A 100 -1.11 8.06 12.69
C MET A 100 -0.82 8.83 11.39
N GLY A 101 -1.43 10.00 11.19
CA GLY A 101 -1.19 10.85 10.02
C GLY A 101 -1.78 10.29 8.72
N MET A 102 -2.87 9.52 8.80
CA MET A 102 -3.56 9.00 7.61
C MET A 102 -4.18 10.13 6.77
N SER A 103 -4.43 9.86 5.48
CA SER A 103 -5.07 10.83 4.59
C SER A 103 -6.53 11.07 4.99
N GLY A 104 -7.09 12.24 4.66
CA GLY A 104 -8.50 12.56 4.95
C GLY A 104 -9.50 11.51 4.43
N PRO A 105 -9.37 11.02 3.18
CA PRO A 105 -10.20 9.93 2.66
C PRO A 105 -10.03 8.62 3.42
N ASP A 106 -8.80 8.25 3.77
CA ASP A 106 -8.52 7.02 4.51
C ASP A 106 -9.09 7.07 5.94
N ILE A 107 -9.02 8.24 6.60
CA ILE A 107 -9.66 8.48 7.90
C ILE A 107 -11.18 8.35 7.80
N ALA A 108 -11.78 8.90 6.74
CA ALA A 108 -13.23 8.86 6.57
C ALA A 108 -13.75 7.44 6.30
N ALA A 109 -12.96 6.61 5.62
CA ALA A 109 -13.28 5.22 5.32
C ALA A 109 -12.97 4.24 6.46
N THR A 110 -12.09 4.61 7.38
CA THR A 110 -11.75 3.79 8.55
C THR A 110 -12.88 3.88 9.61
N HIS A 111 -13.38 2.73 10.06
CA HIS A 111 -14.54 2.64 10.97
C HIS A 111 -14.55 1.32 11.77
N CYS A 112 -15.37 1.27 12.82
CA CYS A 112 -15.67 0.04 13.54
C CYS A 112 -16.76 -0.74 12.79
N VAL A 113 -16.52 -2.03 12.56
CA VAL A 113 -17.47 -2.93 11.87
C VAL A 113 -18.46 -3.52 12.87
N ALA A 114 -17.93 -3.95 14.01
CA ALA A 114 -18.69 -4.48 15.12
C ALA A 114 -18.04 -4.02 16.44
N ALA A 115 -18.85 -3.69 17.44
CA ALA A 115 -18.35 -3.34 18.76
C ALA A 115 -19.35 -3.83 19.82
N SER A 116 -18.85 -4.56 20.81
CA SER A 116 -19.58 -5.01 21.99
C SER A 116 -18.76 -4.73 23.25
N ALA A 117 -19.34 -5.02 24.41
CA ALA A 117 -18.64 -4.92 25.69
C ALA A 117 -17.46 -5.91 25.82
N GLU A 118 -17.48 -7.00 25.03
CA GLU A 118 -16.45 -8.04 25.04
C GLU A 118 -15.46 -7.95 23.87
N ALA A 119 -15.84 -7.41 22.72
CA ALA A 119 -14.98 -7.39 21.54
C ALA A 119 -15.21 -6.18 20.63
N VAL A 120 -14.15 -5.72 19.97
CA VAL A 120 -14.18 -4.62 19.00
C VAL A 120 -13.49 -5.03 17.71
N GLU A 121 -14.22 -4.90 16.61
CA GLU A 121 -13.74 -5.14 15.23
C GLU A 121 -13.60 -3.82 14.47
N VAL A 122 -12.45 -3.64 13.81
CA VAL A 122 -12.10 -2.41 13.11
C VAL A 122 -11.68 -2.71 11.68
N ASP A 123 -12.21 -1.93 10.73
CA ASP A 123 -11.77 -1.89 9.32
C ASP A 123 -10.98 -0.60 9.06
N VAL A 124 -9.75 -0.76 8.58
CA VAL A 124 -8.85 0.34 8.22
C VAL A 124 -8.62 0.34 6.72
N GLN A 125 -8.83 1.50 6.09
CA GLN A 125 -8.52 1.71 4.69
C GLN A 125 -7.22 2.51 4.54
N LEU A 126 -6.35 2.08 3.62
CA LEU A 126 -5.14 2.80 3.25
C LEU A 126 -5.05 2.93 1.72
N THR A 127 -4.86 4.16 1.25
CA THR A 127 -4.67 4.46 -0.17
C THR A 127 -3.20 4.75 -0.45
N TYR A 128 -2.64 4.16 -1.51
CA TYR A 128 -1.26 4.44 -1.92
C TYR A 128 -1.11 4.59 -3.43
N ALA A 129 -0.18 5.48 -3.83
CA ALA A 129 0.26 5.62 -5.21
C ALA A 129 1.45 4.67 -5.47
N PRO A 130 1.36 3.72 -6.43
CA PRO A 130 2.50 2.91 -6.84
C PRO A 130 3.56 3.76 -7.56
N VAL A 131 4.84 3.49 -7.33
CA VAL A 131 5.94 4.33 -7.86
C VAL A 131 6.13 4.12 -9.37
N PHE A 132 6.09 2.88 -9.84
CA PHE A 132 6.36 2.56 -11.26
C PHE A 132 5.06 2.39 -12.07
N THR A 133 4.10 1.62 -11.59
CA THR A 133 2.79 1.47 -12.25
C THR A 133 1.91 2.71 -12.13
N GLY A 134 2.05 3.53 -11.09
CA GLY A 134 1.34 4.82 -11.00
C GLY A 134 1.72 5.81 -12.11
N MET A 135 2.97 5.76 -12.59
CA MET A 135 3.47 6.61 -13.68
C MET A 135 2.97 6.18 -15.07
N PHE A 136 2.68 4.89 -15.28
CA PHE A 136 2.30 4.35 -16.60
C PHE A 136 0.83 3.90 -16.71
N TYR A 137 0.23 3.44 -15.61
CA TYR A 137 -1.10 2.83 -15.58
C TYR A 137 -2.11 3.60 -14.71
N GLY A 138 -1.69 4.67 -14.01
CA GLY A 138 -2.56 5.67 -13.41
C GLY A 138 -3.67 5.09 -12.52
N GLY A 139 -3.33 4.69 -11.30
CA GLY A 139 -4.33 4.30 -10.33
C GLY A 139 -3.76 4.27 -8.93
N ASP A 140 -4.35 5.05 -8.03
CA ASP A 140 -4.19 4.84 -6.61
C ASP A 140 -4.75 3.45 -6.26
N VAL A 141 -4.06 2.74 -5.38
CA VAL A 141 -4.49 1.42 -4.92
C VAL A 141 -4.98 1.54 -3.49
N VAL A 142 -6.24 1.13 -3.29
CA VAL A 142 -6.89 1.06 -1.99
C VAL A 142 -6.72 -0.35 -1.43
N VAL A 143 -6.30 -0.45 -0.19
CA VAL A 143 -6.21 -1.71 0.57
C VAL A 143 -6.95 -1.57 1.90
N HIS A 144 -7.62 -2.65 2.28
CA HIS A 144 -8.35 -2.77 3.54
C HIS A 144 -7.63 -3.76 4.46
N GLY A 145 -7.63 -3.46 5.76
CA GLY A 145 -7.18 -4.36 6.82
C GLY A 145 -8.25 -4.44 7.90
N GLN A 146 -8.58 -5.65 8.34
CA GLN A 146 -9.55 -5.90 9.40
C GLN A 146 -8.88 -6.61 10.58
N ALA A 147 -9.24 -6.21 11.79
CA ALA A 147 -8.77 -6.86 13.01
C ALA A 147 -9.82 -6.79 14.13
N VAL A 148 -9.75 -7.76 15.03
CA VAL A 148 -10.61 -7.89 16.21
C VAL A 148 -9.75 -7.83 17.46
N ALA A 149 -10.18 -7.08 18.47
CA ALA A 149 -9.61 -7.08 19.81
C ALA A 149 -10.68 -7.51 20.83
N GLU A 150 -10.33 -8.45 21.69
CA GLU A 150 -11.20 -9.00 22.73
C GLU A 150 -10.79 -8.50 24.13
N ASN A 151 -11.77 -8.40 25.02
CA ASN A 151 -11.59 -8.01 26.41
C ASN A 151 -11.22 -9.23 27.26
N GLU A 152 -9.92 -9.43 27.48
CA GLU A 152 -9.39 -10.55 28.29
C GLU A 152 -9.45 -10.29 29.81
N VAL A 153 -9.94 -9.13 30.27
CA VAL A 153 -10.08 -8.83 31.70
C VAL A 153 -11.51 -9.09 32.18
N GLY A 154 -11.76 -10.37 32.49
CA GLY A 154 -12.92 -10.82 33.27
C GLY A 154 -12.74 -10.61 34.77
#